data_AF-A0A1H6CE58-F1
#
_entry.id   AF-A0A1H6CE58-F1
#
_cell.length_a   1.000
_cell.length_b   1.000
_cell.length_c   1.000
_cell.angle_alpha   90.00
_cell.angle_beta   90.00
_cell.angle_gamma   90.00
#
_symmetry.space_group_name_H-M   'P 1'
#
loop_
_entity.id
_entity.type
_entity.pdbx_description
1 polymer ?
#
loop_
_entity_poly.entity_id
_entity_poly.type
_entity_poly.pdbx_seq_one_letter_code
_entity_poly.pdbx_strand_id
1 'polypeptide(L)' 'MDERNPRYAHLFRKAQDAKRGGHDAWAVQSTGEKVAVALVLNRADWLMEQGYTIAEAIERSGSEWVAMIPQIARQLVDQE' A
#
# COMPACT_ATOMS: atom_id res chain seq x y z
N MET A 1 7.91 14.39 -9.29
CA MET A 1 8.66 13.63 -8.25
C MET A 1 9.11 12.33 -8.88
N ASP A 2 10.36 11.97 -8.64
CA ASP A 2 11.16 11.04 -9.45
C ASP A 2 10.70 9.58 -9.32
N GLU A 3 10.45 8.93 -10.46
CA GLU A 3 10.29 7.47 -10.62
C GLU A 3 11.54 6.67 -10.13
N ARG A 4 12.60 7.40 -9.76
CA ARG A 4 13.84 6.92 -9.13
C ARG A 4 13.77 6.81 -7.59
N ASN A 5 12.62 7.00 -6.94
CA ASN A 5 12.51 6.76 -5.49
C ASN A 5 12.46 5.25 -5.20
N PRO A 6 13.49 4.64 -4.58
CA PRO A 6 13.51 3.21 -4.29
C PRO A 6 12.34 2.77 -3.40
N ARG A 7 11.80 3.67 -2.56
CA ARG A 7 10.61 3.39 -1.74
C ARG A 7 9.34 3.27 -2.58
N TYR A 8 9.20 4.09 -3.62
CA TYR A 8 8.07 4.03 -4.55
C TYR A 8 8.02 2.69 -5.28
N ALA A 9 9.13 2.32 -5.91
CA ALA A 9 9.23 1.05 -6.66
C ALA A 9 9.01 -0.17 -5.75
N HIS A 10 9.51 -0.09 -4.52
CA HIS A 10 9.31 -1.14 -3.51
C HIS A 10 7.84 -1.28 -3.11
N LEU A 11 7.16 -0.18 -2.77
CA LEU A 11 5.73 -0.19 -2.43
C LEU A 11 4.87 -0.63 -3.62
N PHE A 12 5.18 -0.17 -4.84
CA PHE A 12 4.47 -0.58 -6.04
C PHE A 12 4.53 -2.09 -6.24
N ARG A 13 5.71 -2.70 -6.09
CA ARG A 13 5.88 -4.16 -6.20
C ARG A 13 5.07 -4.90 -5.14
N LYS A 14 5.13 -4.47 -3.88
CA LYS A 14 4.35 -5.07 -2.78
C LYS A 14 2.85 -4.97 -2.98
N ALA A 15 2.38 -3.85 -3.51
CA ALA A 15 0.98 -3.65 -3.84
C ALA A 15 0.56 -4.51 -5.05
N GLN A 16 1.41 -4.66 -6.05
CA GLN A 16 1.17 -5.55 -7.20
C GLN A 16 1.11 -7.02 -6.78
N ASP A 17 2.03 -7.45 -5.90
CA ASP A 17 2.05 -8.81 -5.35
C ASP A 17 0.76 -9.09 -4.56
N ALA A 18 0.33 -8.16 -3.70
CA ALA A 18 -0.91 -8.28 -2.94
C ALA A 18 -2.17 -8.21 -3.84
N LYS A 19 -2.16 -7.40 -4.90
CA LYS A 19 -3.26 -7.36 -5.87
C LYS A 19 -3.44 -8.70 -6.59
N ARG A 20 -2.33 -9.39 -6.91
CA ARG A 20 -2.34 -10.69 -7.62
C ARG A 20 -2.54 -11.89 -6.69
N GLY A 21 -1.83 -11.91 -5.56
CA GLY A 21 -1.82 -13.02 -4.59
C GLY A 21 -2.85 -12.87 -3.47
N GLY A 22 -3.61 -11.78 -3.44
CA GLY A 22 -4.64 -11.54 -2.45
C GLY A 22 -4.10 -11.38 -1.03
N HIS A 23 -4.89 -11.86 -0.07
CA HIS A 23 -4.62 -11.71 1.36
C HIS A 23 -3.31 -12.40 1.78
N ASP A 24 -3.03 -13.61 1.28
CA ASP A 24 -1.83 -14.37 1.64
C ASP A 24 -0.54 -13.61 1.31
N ALA A 25 -0.49 -12.96 0.14
CA ALA A 25 0.65 -12.15 -0.29
C ALA A 25 0.78 -10.82 0.49
N TRP A 26 -0.31 -10.33 1.05
CA TRP A 26 -0.32 -9.17 1.95
C TRP A 26 0.08 -9.55 3.38
N ALA A 27 -0.38 -10.69 3.88
CA ALA A 27 -0.21 -11.13 5.26
C ALA A 27 1.26 -11.38 5.66
N VAL A 28 2.14 -11.67 4.69
CA VAL A 28 3.58 -11.90 4.90
C VAL A 28 4.44 -10.63 4.87
N GLN A 29 3.86 -9.47 4.57
CA GLN A 29 4.58 -8.19 4.50
C GLN A 29 4.86 -7.61 5.90
N SER A 30 5.79 -6.68 6.01
CA SER A 30 6.03 -5.96 7.27
C SER A 30 4.82 -5.11 7.66
N THR A 31 4.68 -4.78 8.94
CA THR A 31 3.52 -3.99 9.44
C THR A 31 3.35 -2.66 8.71
N GLY A 32 4.43 -1.95 8.39
CA GLY A 32 4.36 -0.69 7.64
C GLY A 32 3.94 -0.88 6.19
N GLU A 33 4.43 -1.94 5.53
CA GLU A 33 4.02 -2.30 4.17
C GLU A 33 2.55 -2.71 4.13
N LYS A 34 2.08 -3.51 5.10
CA LYS A 34 0.67 -3.92 5.19
C LYS A 34 -0.28 -2.74 5.21
N VAL A 35 0.02 -1.73 6.02
CA VAL A 35 -0.78 -0.51 6.14
C VAL A 35 -0.76 0.27 4.82
N ALA A 36 0.43 0.50 4.25
CA ALA A 36 0.57 1.23 2.99
C ALA A 36 -0.11 0.53 1.81
N VAL A 37 0.06 -0.78 1.68
CA VAL A 37 -0.55 -1.60 0.62
C VAL A 37 -2.06 -1.67 0.78
N ALA A 38 -2.59 -1.80 2.00
CA ALA A 38 -4.02 -1.76 2.23
C ALA A 38 -4.64 -0.42 1.83
N LEU A 39 -3.96 0.70 2.09
CA LEU A 39 -4.39 2.02 1.61
C LEU A 39 -4.33 2.13 0.07
N VAL A 40 -3.25 1.64 -0.57
CA VAL A 40 -3.12 1.61 -2.05
C VAL A 40 -4.23 0.81 -2.73
N LEU A 41 -4.58 -0.34 -2.16
CA LEU A 41 -5.60 -1.23 -2.71
C LEU A 41 -7.01 -0.89 -2.23
N ASN A 42 -7.17 0.18 -1.45
CA ASN A 42 -8.44 0.59 -0.84
C ASN A 42 -9.13 -0.54 -0.04
N ARG A 43 -8.34 -1.31 0.71
CA ARG A 43 -8.78 -2.45 1.54
C ARG A 43 -8.89 -2.05 3.01
N ALA A 44 -10.00 -1.40 3.36
CA ALA A 44 -10.29 -1.02 4.74
C ALA A 44 -10.42 -2.23 5.67
N ASP A 45 -10.87 -3.37 5.16
CA ASP A 45 -10.94 -4.65 5.87
C ASP A 45 -9.55 -5.14 6.31
N TRP A 46 -8.54 -5.02 5.46
CA TRP A 46 -7.15 -5.36 5.80
C TRP A 46 -6.55 -4.43 6.85
N LEU A 47 -6.94 -3.15 6.86
CA LEU A 47 -6.55 -2.23 7.93
C LEU A 47 -7.19 -2.63 9.26
N MET A 48 -8.48 -2.98 9.25
CA MET A 48 -9.19 -3.42 10.45
C MET A 48 -8.61 -4.70 11.05
N GLU A 49 -8.18 -5.66 10.23
CA GLU A 49 -7.49 -6.86 10.70
C GLU A 49 -6.19 -6.56 11.45
N GLN A 50 -5.51 -5.48 11.06
CA GLN A 50 -4.30 -5.00 11.72
C GLN A 50 -4.61 -4.10 12.93
N GLY A 51 -5.89 -3.86 13.23
CA GLY A 51 -6.34 -2.98 14.30
C GLY A 51 -6.20 -1.49 14.00
N TYR A 52 -6.11 -1.10 12.73
CA TYR A 52 -5.98 0.31 12.33
C TYR A 52 -7.25 0.85 11.68
N THR A 53 -7.63 2.05 12.08
CA THR A 53 -8.53 2.92 11.30
C THR A 53 -7.79 3.54 10.11
N ILE A 54 -8.53 4.12 9.16
CA ILE A 54 -7.92 4.85 8.03
C ILE A 54 -7.07 6.03 8.53
N ALA A 55 -7.53 6.75 9.56
CA ALA A 55 -6.80 7.90 10.10
C ALA A 55 -5.46 7.47 10.71
N GLU A 56 -5.46 6.41 11.54
CA GLU A 56 -4.24 5.88 12.14
C GLU A 56 -3.30 5.28 11.09
N ALA A 57 -3.84 4.66 10.05
CA ALA A 57 -3.06 4.15 8.92
C ALA A 57 -2.31 5.29 8.20
N ILE A 58 -2.98 6.41 7.93
CA ILE A 58 -2.38 7.61 7.31
C ILE A 58 -1.28 8.17 8.22
N GLU A 59 -1.54 8.33 9.51
CA GLU A 59 -0.56 8.81 10.49
C GLU A 59 0.66 7.88 10.54
N ARG A 60 0.45 6.56 10.55
CA ARG A 60 1.51 5.56 10.65
C ARG A 60 2.37 5.45 9.41
N SER A 61 1.79 5.57 8.22
CA SER A 61 2.50 5.56 6.94
C SER A 61 3.39 6.81 6.78
N GLY A 62 2.98 7.94 7.33
CA GLY A 62 3.68 9.20 7.22
C GLY A 62 3.46 9.89 5.87
N SER A 63 3.66 11.22 5.86
CA SER A 63 3.28 12.11 4.75
C SER A 63 3.94 11.77 3.42
N GLU A 64 5.20 11.32 3.43
CA GLU A 64 5.92 10.93 2.20
C GLU A 64 5.26 9.73 1.52
N TRP A 65 4.88 8.71 2.28
CA TRP A 65 4.26 7.49 1.74
C TRP A 65 2.84 7.77 1.28
N VAL A 66 2.06 8.50 2.08
CA VAL A 66 0.68 8.88 1.76
C VAL A 66 0.60 9.66 0.45
N ALA A 67 1.56 10.54 0.18
CA ALA A 67 1.61 11.30 -1.06
C ALA A 67 1.80 10.42 -2.33
N MET A 68 2.40 9.24 -2.19
CA MET A 68 2.64 8.30 -3.31
C MET A 68 1.44 7.39 -3.59
N ILE A 69 0.56 7.17 -2.62
CA ILE A 69 -0.56 6.22 -2.68
C ILE A 69 -1.45 6.44 -3.92
N PRO A 70 -1.95 7.66 -4.22
CA PRO A 70 -2.85 7.85 -5.36
C PRO A 70 -2.20 7.52 -6.71
N GLN A 71 -0.90 7.77 -6.85
CA GLN A 71 -0.17 7.49 -8.09
C GLN A 71 0.04 5.98 -8.28
N ILE A 72 0.44 5.26 -7.23
CA ILE A 72 0.59 3.81 -7.25
C ILE A 72 -0.75 3.13 -7.54
N ALA A 73 -1.82 3.56 -6.87
CA ALA A 73 -3.16 3.02 -7.07
C ALA A 73 -3.60 3.16 -8.53
N ARG A 74 -3.37 4.33 -9.14
CA ARG A 74 -3.68 4.56 -10.57
C ARG A 74 -2.84 3.68 -11.49
N GLN A 75 -1.53 3.63 -11.26
CA GLN A 75 -0.62 2.81 -12.07
C GLN A 75 -0.96 1.31 -12.00
N LEU A 76 -1.51 0.82 -10.89
CA LEU A 76 -1.97 -0.56 -10.79
C LEU A 76 -3.25 -0.85 -11.58
N VAL A 77 -4.14 0.15 -11.73
CA VAL A 77 -5.35 0.04 -12.56
C VAL A 77 -4.99 0.10 -14.04
N ASP A 78 -4.05 0.97 -14.42
CA ASP A 78 -3.62 1.12 -15.82
C ASP A 78 -2.85 -0.10 -16.39
N GLN A 79 -2.48 -1.07 -15.54
CA GLN A 79 -1.88 -2.35 -15.96
C GLN A 79 -2.88 -3.51 -16.10
N GLU A 80 -4.18 -3.25 -15.96
CA GLU A 80 -5.25 -4.17 -16.36
C GLU A 80 -5.59 -4.03 -17.86
#